data_AF-A0A7X8ZZR1-F1
#
_entry.id   AF-A0A7X8ZZR1-F1
#
_cell.length_a   1.000
_cell.length_b   1.000
_cell.length_c   1.000
_cell.angle_alpha   90.00
_cell.angle_beta   90.00
_cell.angle_gamma   90.00
#
_symmetry.space_group_name_H-M   'P 1'
#
loop_
_entity.id
_entity.type
_entity.pdbx_description
1 polymer ?
#
loop_
_entity_poly.entity_id
_entity_poly.type
_entity_poly.pdbx_seq_one_letter_code
_entity_poly.pdbx_strand_id
1 'polypeptide(L)'
;LLAEVAKSRNARYTRAKRMAELLSQDYPITWDLVKQQTTVEATIGRPHLADALVKVGAVPNRSAAFDSILRGGSKYYVPHYAPDPVLGVELIRAAGGVPVFAHPAAKVRGRAVSEQVFHDMLDAGLAGVEIDHRDNSGSGKAWLRQFAEAHNLLVTGSSDYHGAGKPNQLGENTTPRHVVEAIEAQATSDFKVLWNGN
;
A
#
# COMPACT_ATOMS: atom_id res chain seq x y z
N LEU A 1 9.79 -11.08 9.46
CA LEU A 1 8.55 -10.51 8.88
C LEU A 1 7.58 -9.93 9.93
N LEU A 2 7.04 -10.73 10.86
CA LEU A 2 5.98 -10.26 11.79
C LEU A 2 6.36 -9.04 12.65
N ALA A 3 7.60 -8.99 13.15
CA ALA A 3 8.09 -7.84 13.91
C ALA A 3 8.07 -6.54 13.06
N GLU A 4 8.42 -6.63 11.79
CA GLU A 4 8.45 -5.49 10.86
C GLU A 4 7.04 -5.02 10.51
N VAL A 5 6.10 -5.96 10.34
CA VAL A 5 4.67 -5.67 10.19
C VAL A 5 4.12 -4.97 11.44
N ALA A 6 4.48 -5.44 12.65
CA ALA A 6 4.06 -4.84 13.91
C ALA A 6 4.64 -3.42 14.08
N LYS A 7 5.91 -3.22 13.76
CA LYS A 7 6.57 -1.90 13.75
C LYS A 7 5.85 -0.93 12.82
N SER A 8 5.55 -1.37 11.59
CA SER A 8 4.80 -0.58 10.59
C SER A 8 3.38 -0.22 11.07
N ARG A 9 2.67 -1.17 11.69
CA ARG A 9 1.34 -0.94 12.26
C ARG A 9 1.38 0.05 13.42
N ASN A 10 2.33 -0.11 14.35
CA ASN A 10 2.49 0.79 15.48
C ASN A 10 2.87 2.20 15.01
N ALA A 11 3.74 2.34 14.02
CA ALA A 11 4.09 3.63 13.42
C ALA A 11 2.88 4.37 12.83
N ARG A 12 1.90 3.64 12.27
CA ARG A 12 0.64 4.24 11.79
C ARG A 12 -0.21 4.76 12.95
N TYR A 13 -0.33 3.99 14.02
CA TYR A 13 -1.07 4.37 15.22
C TYR A 13 -0.46 5.61 15.89
N THR A 14 0.84 5.58 16.20
CA THR A 14 1.54 6.69 16.86
C THR A 14 1.52 7.94 16.01
N ARG A 15 1.69 7.80 14.70
CA ARG A 15 1.52 8.91 13.76
C ARG A 15 0.12 9.50 13.81
N ALA A 16 -0.92 8.67 13.68
CA ALA A 16 -2.29 9.16 13.65
C ALA A 16 -2.65 9.90 14.94
N LYS A 17 -2.22 9.37 16.09
CA LYS A 17 -2.35 10.03 17.39
C LYS A 17 -1.63 11.38 17.41
N ARG A 18 -0.38 11.44 16.95
CA ARG A 18 0.38 12.68 16.88
C ARG A 18 -0.27 13.72 15.96
N MET A 19 -0.80 13.28 14.81
CA MET A 19 -1.52 14.18 13.90
C MET A 19 -2.81 14.70 14.54
N ALA A 20 -3.54 13.88 15.31
CA ALA A 20 -4.72 14.33 16.06
C ALA A 20 -4.37 15.40 17.11
N GLU A 21 -3.25 15.25 17.83
CA GLU A 21 -2.74 16.26 18.78
C GLU A 21 -2.35 17.58 18.11
N LEU A 22 -1.84 17.55 16.88
CA LEU A 22 -1.55 18.76 16.11
C LEU A 22 -2.85 19.41 15.64
N LEU A 23 -3.80 18.61 15.13
CA LEU A 23 -5.10 19.11 14.68
C LEU A 23 -5.92 19.74 15.80
N SER A 24 -5.82 19.21 17.03
CA SER A 24 -6.57 19.72 18.18
C SER A 24 -6.20 21.15 18.60
N GLN A 25 -5.11 21.70 18.06
CA GLN A 25 -4.72 23.10 18.29
C GLN A 25 -5.59 24.08 17.50
N ASP A 26 -6.18 23.63 16.38
CA ASP A 26 -6.91 24.50 15.44
C ASP A 26 -8.35 24.01 15.17
N TYR A 27 -8.65 22.75 15.47
CA TYR A 27 -9.96 22.12 15.25
C TYR A 27 -10.43 21.38 16.50
N PRO A 28 -11.76 21.24 16.72
CA PRO A 28 -12.33 20.53 17.88
C PRO A 28 -12.24 19.01 17.71
N ILE A 29 -11.03 18.49 17.48
CA ILE A 29 -10.73 17.07 17.30
C ILE A 29 -10.06 16.53 18.55
N THR A 30 -10.51 15.35 18.98
CA THR A 30 -9.85 14.57 20.03
C THR A 30 -9.41 13.22 19.51
N TRP A 31 -8.47 12.57 20.19
CA TRP A 31 -8.06 11.21 19.84
C TRP A 31 -9.23 10.21 19.93
N ASP A 32 -10.12 10.39 20.90
CA ASP A 32 -11.30 9.55 21.04
C ASP A 32 -12.26 9.69 19.86
N LEU A 33 -12.46 10.91 19.35
CA LEU A 33 -13.28 11.14 18.15
C LEU A 33 -12.72 10.40 16.93
N VAL A 34 -11.40 10.37 16.77
CA VAL A 34 -10.72 9.66 15.67
C VAL A 34 -10.90 8.15 15.82
N LYS A 35 -10.75 7.62 17.04
CA LYS A 35 -11.01 6.19 17.32
C LYS A 35 -12.45 5.78 17.02
N GLN A 36 -13.42 6.67 17.23
CA GLN A 36 -14.82 6.41 16.88
C GLN A 36 -15.07 6.30 15.36
N GLN A 37 -14.12 6.71 14.51
CA GLN A 37 -14.27 6.59 13.05
C GLN A 37 -13.80 5.23 12.52
N THR A 38 -13.32 4.34 13.38
CA THR A 38 -12.77 3.04 12.98
C THR A 38 -13.47 1.90 13.73
N THR A 39 -13.48 0.71 13.14
CA THR A 39 -13.84 -0.52 13.86
C THR A 39 -12.59 -1.06 14.58
N VAL A 40 -12.78 -1.86 15.63
CA VAL A 40 -11.71 -2.33 16.53
C VAL A 40 -10.58 -3.07 15.79
N GLU A 41 -10.86 -3.63 14.60
CA GLU A 41 -9.91 -4.41 13.81
C GLU A 41 -9.14 -3.59 12.75
N ALA A 42 -9.52 -2.34 12.50
CA ALA A 42 -8.90 -1.53 11.44
C ALA A 42 -7.69 -0.73 11.94
N THR A 43 -6.64 -0.66 11.11
CA THR A 43 -5.44 0.15 11.42
C THR A 43 -5.77 1.64 11.25
N ILE A 44 -5.76 2.39 12.36
CA ILE A 44 -6.00 3.84 12.36
C ILE A 44 -4.96 4.57 11.51
N GLY A 45 -5.40 5.62 10.81
CA GLY A 45 -4.59 6.37 9.84
C GLY A 45 -5.31 7.63 9.37
N ARG A 46 -4.72 8.34 8.39
CA ARG A 46 -5.27 9.62 7.91
C ARG A 46 -6.72 9.59 7.43
N PRO A 47 -7.26 8.51 6.81
CA PRO A 47 -8.67 8.49 6.44
C PRO A 47 -9.60 8.70 7.64
N HIS A 48 -9.28 8.13 8.80
CA HIS A 48 -10.05 8.31 10.03
C HIS A 48 -9.91 9.73 10.61
N LEU A 49 -8.76 10.38 10.43
CA LEU A 49 -8.59 11.81 10.74
C LEU A 49 -9.47 12.68 9.83
N ALA A 50 -9.56 12.32 8.54
CA ALA A 50 -10.42 13.02 7.59
C ALA A 50 -11.90 12.86 7.97
N ASP A 51 -12.33 11.66 8.36
CA ASP A 51 -13.70 11.42 8.81
C ASP A 51 -14.02 12.22 10.07
N ALA A 52 -13.07 12.32 11.01
CA ALA A 52 -13.23 13.16 12.20
C ALA A 52 -13.33 14.65 11.84
N LEU A 53 -12.53 15.15 10.89
CA LEU A 53 -12.60 16.51 10.36
C LEU A 53 -13.96 16.80 9.68
N VAL A 54 -14.50 15.83 8.93
CA VAL A 54 -15.84 15.94 8.34
C VAL A 54 -16.91 15.97 9.43
N LYS A 55 -16.80 15.08 10.42
CA LYS A 55 -17.77 14.97 11.53
C LYS A 55 -17.88 16.25 12.36
N VAL A 56 -16.78 17.00 12.52
CA VAL A 56 -16.79 18.31 13.21
C VAL A 56 -17.09 19.49 12.29
N GLY A 57 -17.39 19.25 11.02
CA GLY A 57 -17.71 20.29 10.04
C GLY A 57 -16.51 21.11 9.55
N ALA A 58 -15.27 20.68 9.79
CA ALA A 58 -14.07 21.41 9.35
C ALA A 58 -13.85 21.32 7.82
N VAL A 59 -14.35 20.27 7.19
CA VAL A 59 -14.28 20.04 5.73
C VAL A 59 -15.53 19.29 5.24
N PRO A 60 -15.95 19.47 3.98
CA PRO A 60 -17.20 18.91 3.48
C PRO A 60 -17.14 17.39 3.21
N ASN A 61 -15.96 16.84 2.93
CA ASN A 61 -15.76 15.43 2.65
C ASN A 61 -14.29 15.00 2.81
N ARG A 62 -14.05 13.69 2.74
CA ARG A 62 -12.72 13.09 2.90
C ARG A 62 -11.69 13.60 1.89
N SER A 63 -12.09 13.81 0.63
CA SER A 63 -11.21 14.33 -0.42
C SER A 63 -10.72 15.74 -0.09
N ALA A 64 -11.63 16.64 0.30
CA ALA A 64 -11.28 17.99 0.73
C ALA A 64 -10.30 18.01 1.90
N ALA A 65 -10.40 17.05 2.84
CA ALA A 65 -9.44 16.89 3.92
C ALA A 65 -8.02 16.59 3.41
N PHE A 66 -7.89 15.72 2.40
CA PHE A 66 -6.60 15.36 1.81
C PHE A 66 -6.01 16.42 0.90
N ASP A 67 -6.85 17.21 0.24
CA ASP A 67 -6.42 18.30 -0.63
C ASP A 67 -5.92 19.52 0.16
N SER A 68 -6.30 19.63 1.44
CA SER A 68 -5.98 20.75 2.32
C SER A 68 -5.25 20.33 3.61
N ILE A 69 -5.98 20.04 4.67
CA ILE A 69 -5.51 19.90 6.05
C ILE A 69 -4.54 18.71 6.20
N LEU A 70 -4.86 17.57 5.59
CA LEU A 70 -4.09 16.32 5.71
C LEU A 70 -3.10 16.10 4.56
N ARG A 71 -2.91 17.10 3.69
CA ARG A 71 -1.99 17.02 2.56
C ARG A 71 -0.55 16.82 3.04
N GLY A 72 0.30 16.24 2.20
CA GLY A 72 1.74 16.16 2.47
C GLY A 72 2.35 17.55 2.64
N GLY A 73 3.11 17.76 3.71
CA GLY A 73 3.75 19.05 4.01
C GLY A 73 2.85 20.11 4.66
N SER A 74 1.62 19.77 5.05
CA SER A 74 0.84 20.66 5.94
C SER A 74 1.46 20.71 7.35
N LYS A 75 1.12 21.72 8.15
CA LYS A 75 1.59 21.83 9.54
C LYS A 75 1.16 20.65 10.43
N TYR A 76 0.14 19.90 10.03
CA TYR A 76 -0.36 18.72 10.73
C TYR A 76 0.25 17.42 10.23
N TYR A 77 0.98 17.46 9.11
CA TYR A 77 1.52 16.26 8.48
C TYR A 77 2.72 15.74 9.25
N VAL A 78 2.62 14.49 9.70
CA VAL A 78 3.73 13.74 10.28
C VAL A 78 4.15 12.66 9.28
N PRO A 79 5.44 12.48 8.96
CA PRO A 79 5.89 11.33 8.19
C PRO A 79 5.69 10.04 8.99
N HIS A 80 5.43 8.91 8.32
CA HIS A 80 5.47 7.60 9.00
C HIS A 80 6.67 6.82 8.52
N TYR A 81 7.15 5.96 9.41
CA TYR A 81 8.02 4.87 9.05
C TYR A 81 7.33 3.98 7.99
N ALA A 82 8.05 3.74 6.91
CA ALA A 82 7.79 2.68 5.95
C ALA A 82 9.04 1.81 5.92
N PRO A 83 8.91 0.48 5.87
CA PRO A 83 10.05 -0.40 5.72
C PRO A 83 10.78 -0.09 4.40
N ASP A 84 12.09 -0.26 4.42
CA ASP A 84 12.88 -0.28 3.20
C ASP A 84 12.34 -1.40 2.27
N PRO A 85 12.14 -1.13 0.97
CA PRO A 85 11.56 -2.12 0.07
C PRO A 85 12.46 -3.36 -0.11
N VAL A 86 13.79 -3.22 -0.09
CA VAL A 86 14.75 -4.33 -0.17
C VAL A 86 14.60 -5.22 1.06
N LEU A 87 14.57 -4.62 2.26
CA LEU A 87 14.29 -5.35 3.50
C LEU A 87 12.92 -6.06 3.44
N GLY A 88 11.92 -5.44 2.82
CA GLY A 88 10.61 -6.05 2.59
C GLY A 88 10.70 -7.35 1.77
N VAL A 89 11.46 -7.33 0.67
CA VAL A 89 11.72 -8.50 -0.18
C VAL A 89 12.42 -9.60 0.62
N GLU A 90 13.51 -9.28 1.32
CA GLU A 90 14.28 -10.22 2.14
C GLU A 90 13.41 -10.91 3.19
N LEU A 91 12.59 -10.12 3.90
CA LEU A 91 11.72 -10.65 4.96
C LEU A 91 10.59 -11.53 4.42
N ILE A 92 10.08 -11.26 3.22
CA ILE A 92 9.08 -12.11 2.55
C ILE A 92 9.73 -13.43 2.13
N ARG A 93 10.89 -13.38 1.49
CA ARG A 93 11.65 -14.59 1.09
C ARG A 93 12.03 -15.45 2.30
N ALA A 94 12.54 -14.83 3.36
CA ALA A 94 12.88 -15.52 4.61
C ALA A 94 11.66 -16.16 5.30
N ALA A 95 10.45 -15.65 5.04
CA ALA A 95 9.19 -16.24 5.51
C ALA A 95 8.63 -17.32 4.55
N GLY A 96 9.36 -17.65 3.48
CA GLY A 96 8.95 -18.62 2.46
C GLY A 96 7.91 -18.10 1.46
N GLY A 97 7.69 -16.78 1.42
CA GLY A 97 6.78 -16.13 0.48
C GLY A 97 7.46 -15.71 -0.82
N VAL A 98 6.64 -15.18 -1.74
CA VAL A 98 7.07 -14.73 -3.07
C VAL A 98 6.77 -13.23 -3.21
N PRO A 99 7.79 -12.36 -3.15
CA PRO A 99 7.61 -10.92 -3.15
C PRO A 99 7.26 -10.40 -4.55
N VAL A 100 6.15 -9.67 -4.64
CA VAL A 100 5.70 -8.95 -5.84
C VAL A 100 5.61 -7.46 -5.53
N PHE A 101 6.21 -6.62 -6.37
CA PHE A 101 6.15 -5.17 -6.19
C PHE A 101 4.84 -4.62 -6.76
N ALA A 102 3.92 -4.22 -5.88
CA ALA A 102 2.60 -3.71 -6.22
C ALA A 102 2.64 -2.32 -6.91
N HIS A 103 1.93 -2.21 -8.03
CA HIS A 103 1.70 -1.02 -8.87
C HIS A 103 2.83 0.04 -8.79
N PRO A 104 4.07 -0.29 -9.14
CA PRO A 104 5.22 0.52 -8.79
C PRO A 104 5.35 1.80 -9.64
N ALA A 105 4.59 1.91 -10.73
CA ALA A 105 4.52 3.09 -11.59
C ALA A 105 3.24 3.93 -11.36
N ALA A 106 2.63 3.81 -10.18
CA ALA A 106 1.44 4.55 -9.79
C ALA A 106 1.67 6.08 -9.84
N LYS A 107 0.93 6.80 -10.69
CA LYS A 107 1.09 8.25 -10.92
C LYS A 107 0.94 9.13 -9.68
N VAL A 108 0.23 8.67 -8.66
CA VAL A 108 -0.30 9.51 -7.55
C VAL A 108 0.52 9.37 -6.26
N ARG A 109 1.59 8.57 -6.21
CA ARG A 109 2.33 8.30 -4.97
C ARG A 109 3.81 8.68 -5.05
N GLY A 110 4.14 9.89 -4.61
CA GLY A 110 5.48 10.28 -4.18
C GLY A 110 6.55 10.29 -5.30
N ARG A 111 7.83 10.25 -4.89
CA ARG A 111 8.95 10.09 -5.83
C ARG A 111 8.85 8.73 -6.51
N ALA A 112 8.99 8.70 -7.83
CA ALA A 112 9.20 7.45 -8.56
C ALA A 112 10.38 6.69 -7.94
N VAL A 113 10.20 5.40 -7.73
CA VAL A 113 11.29 4.52 -7.27
C VAL A 113 12.34 4.47 -8.38
N SER A 114 13.60 4.71 -8.02
CA SER A 114 14.69 4.68 -9.01
C SER A 114 14.91 3.27 -9.52
N GLU A 115 15.39 3.15 -10.74
CA GLU A 115 15.81 1.88 -11.34
C GLU A 115 16.81 1.11 -10.45
N GLN A 116 17.73 1.83 -9.78
CA GLN A 116 18.65 1.20 -8.82
C GLN A 116 17.92 0.41 -7.72
N VAL A 117 16.82 0.93 -7.17
CA VAL A 117 16.06 0.22 -6.12
C VAL A 117 15.40 -1.04 -6.68
N PHE A 118 15.02 -1.06 -7.97
CA PHE A 118 14.55 -2.29 -8.60
C PHE A 118 15.66 -3.34 -8.68
N HIS A 119 16.89 -2.94 -9.03
CA HIS A 119 18.05 -3.84 -9.01
C HIS A 119 18.38 -4.33 -7.60
N ASP A 120 18.36 -3.46 -6.60
CA ASP A 120 18.62 -3.84 -5.21
C ASP A 120 17.55 -4.86 -4.71
N MET A 121 16.29 -4.67 -5.11
CA MET A 121 15.23 -5.64 -4.83
C MET A 121 15.40 -6.94 -5.60
N LEU A 122 15.85 -6.92 -6.86
CA LEU A 122 16.19 -8.13 -7.62
C LEU A 122 17.26 -8.95 -6.89
N ASP A 123 18.33 -8.29 -6.43
CA ASP A 123 19.41 -8.93 -5.69
C ASP A 123 18.92 -9.54 -4.37
N ALA A 124 17.96 -8.89 -3.71
CA ALA A 124 17.26 -9.42 -2.53
C ALA A 124 16.25 -10.54 -2.84
N GLY A 125 15.98 -10.82 -4.11
CA GLY A 125 15.12 -11.91 -4.56
C GLY A 125 13.70 -11.48 -4.94
N LEU A 126 13.47 -10.28 -5.47
CA LEU A 126 12.18 -9.89 -6.03
C LEU A 126 11.70 -10.92 -7.06
N ALA A 127 10.44 -11.35 -6.97
CA ALA A 127 9.89 -12.39 -7.84
C ALA A 127 9.07 -11.84 -9.00
N GLY A 128 8.43 -10.68 -8.80
CA GLY A 128 7.49 -10.14 -9.76
C GLY A 128 7.16 -8.67 -9.57
N VAL A 129 6.48 -8.12 -10.55
CA VAL A 129 5.95 -6.75 -10.57
C VAL A 129 4.49 -6.76 -11.00
N GLU A 130 3.68 -5.94 -10.36
CA GLU A 130 2.30 -5.72 -10.79
C GLU A 130 2.25 -4.62 -11.85
N ILE A 131 1.94 -5.01 -13.09
CA ILE A 131 1.88 -4.10 -14.23
C ILE A 131 0.43 -3.74 -14.56
N ASP A 132 -0.45 -4.74 -14.55
CA ASP A 132 -1.86 -4.57 -14.92
C ASP A 132 -2.65 -4.05 -13.73
N HIS A 133 -2.51 -2.75 -13.52
CA HIS A 133 -3.21 -1.97 -12.51
C HIS A 133 -3.56 -0.58 -13.08
N ARG A 134 -4.68 0.02 -12.67
CA ARG A 134 -5.16 1.31 -13.22
C ARG A 134 -4.26 2.51 -12.91
N ASP A 135 -3.56 2.48 -11.77
CA ASP A 135 -2.74 3.60 -11.34
C ASP A 135 -1.40 3.67 -12.07
N ASN A 136 -0.93 2.54 -12.62
CA ASN A 136 0.30 2.49 -13.38
C ASN A 136 0.16 3.31 -14.67
N SER A 137 1.05 4.28 -14.87
CA SER A 137 1.07 5.11 -16.09
C SER A 137 1.36 4.29 -17.35
N GLY A 138 0.91 4.76 -18.52
CA GLY A 138 1.20 4.07 -19.80
C GLY A 138 2.70 3.90 -20.06
N SER A 139 3.49 4.96 -19.85
CA SER A 139 4.96 4.90 -19.94
C SER A 139 5.57 4.00 -18.87
N GLY A 140 5.05 4.05 -17.65
CA GLY A 140 5.48 3.17 -16.55
C GLY A 140 5.21 1.70 -16.83
N LYS A 141 4.04 1.35 -17.37
CA LYS A 141 3.73 -0.02 -17.82
C LYS A 141 4.69 -0.49 -18.91
N ALA A 142 5.01 0.38 -19.88
CA ALA A 142 5.95 0.05 -20.95
C ALA A 142 7.36 -0.26 -20.40
N TRP A 143 7.89 0.61 -19.52
CA TRP A 143 9.18 0.38 -18.87
C TRP A 143 9.18 -0.88 -18.00
N LEU A 144 8.14 -1.08 -17.17
CA LEU A 144 8.03 -2.26 -16.30
C LEU A 144 7.98 -3.57 -17.10
N ARG A 145 7.36 -3.58 -18.29
CA ARG A 145 7.33 -4.78 -19.15
C ARG A 145 8.72 -5.12 -19.67
N GLN A 146 9.46 -4.10 -20.14
CA GLN A 146 10.85 -4.29 -20.60
C GLN A 146 11.74 -4.78 -19.46
N PHE A 147 11.62 -4.18 -18.27
CA PHE A 147 12.36 -4.58 -17.08
C PHE A 147 12.01 -6.01 -16.65
N ALA A 148 10.72 -6.36 -16.61
CA ALA A 148 10.28 -7.70 -16.22
C ALA A 148 10.77 -8.77 -17.20
N GLU A 149 10.72 -8.50 -18.49
CA GLU A 149 11.24 -9.40 -19.53
C GLU A 149 12.76 -9.61 -19.40
N ALA A 150 13.53 -8.53 -19.24
CA ALA A 150 14.98 -8.59 -19.10
C ALA A 150 15.45 -9.37 -17.87
N HIS A 151 14.63 -9.41 -16.81
CA HIS A 151 14.97 -10.04 -15.53
C HIS A 151 14.14 -11.27 -15.20
N ASN A 152 13.35 -11.80 -16.14
CA ASN A 152 12.48 -12.97 -15.97
C ASN A 152 11.53 -12.86 -14.76
N LEU A 153 10.98 -11.66 -14.53
CA LEU A 153 10.05 -11.41 -13.43
C LEU A 153 8.63 -11.87 -13.79
N LEU A 154 7.91 -12.35 -12.78
CA LEU A 154 6.48 -12.61 -12.88
C LEU A 154 5.73 -11.29 -13.07
N VAL A 155 4.76 -11.28 -13.97
CA VAL A 155 3.90 -10.12 -14.24
C VAL A 155 2.51 -10.38 -13.70
N THR A 156 2.08 -9.56 -12.75
CA THR A 156 0.75 -9.68 -12.12
C THR A 156 -0.18 -8.52 -12.49
N GLY A 157 -1.46 -8.75 -12.24
CA GLY A 157 -2.52 -7.75 -12.33
C GLY A 157 -3.54 -7.92 -11.21
N SER A 158 -4.04 -6.80 -10.70
CA SER A 158 -5.09 -6.79 -9.67
C SER A 158 -5.96 -5.54 -9.75
N SER A 159 -7.13 -5.62 -9.11
CA SER A 159 -8.03 -4.49 -8.99
C SER A 159 -7.68 -3.53 -7.86
N ASP A 160 -6.88 -3.92 -6.86
CA ASP A 160 -6.74 -3.17 -5.59
C ASP A 160 -8.09 -2.68 -5.03
N TYR A 161 -9.10 -3.57 -5.05
CA TYR A 161 -10.49 -3.24 -4.71
C TYR A 161 -10.65 -2.90 -3.22
N HIS A 162 -11.40 -1.82 -2.93
CA HIS A 162 -11.61 -1.30 -1.58
C HIS A 162 -13.11 -0.98 -1.30
N GLY A 163 -14.04 -1.67 -1.96
CA GLY A 163 -15.48 -1.37 -1.84
C GLY A 163 -15.82 0.02 -2.37
N ALA A 164 -16.71 0.73 -1.69
CA ALA A 164 -17.04 2.13 -1.99
C ALA A 164 -15.90 3.13 -1.67
N GLY A 165 -14.80 2.67 -1.07
CA GLY A 165 -13.67 3.52 -0.69
C GLY A 165 -12.76 3.95 -1.85
N LYS A 166 -12.90 3.32 -3.02
CA LYS A 166 -12.15 3.64 -4.26
C LYS A 166 -13.03 3.38 -5.49
N PRO A 167 -12.73 4.01 -6.63
CA PRO A 167 -13.45 3.76 -7.89
C PRO A 167 -13.04 2.45 -8.59
N ASN A 168 -12.12 1.67 -8.00
CA ASN A 168 -11.67 0.39 -8.54
C ASN A 168 -12.83 -0.62 -8.50
N GLN A 169 -13.05 -1.35 -9.58
CA GLN A 169 -14.03 -2.44 -9.64
C GLN A 169 -13.36 -3.78 -9.37
N LEU A 170 -14.02 -4.67 -8.62
CA LEU A 170 -13.47 -6.00 -8.36
C LEU A 170 -13.26 -6.74 -9.68
N GLY A 171 -12.05 -7.27 -9.90
CA GLY A 171 -11.70 -8.00 -11.11
C GLY A 171 -11.42 -7.15 -12.36
N GLU A 172 -11.31 -5.82 -12.25
CA GLU A 172 -11.02 -4.95 -13.40
C GLU A 172 -9.65 -5.21 -14.06
N ASN A 173 -8.71 -5.81 -13.32
CA ASN A 173 -7.50 -6.42 -13.84
C ASN A 173 -7.29 -7.75 -13.10
N THR A 174 -6.65 -8.71 -13.75
CA THR A 174 -6.46 -10.07 -13.21
C THR A 174 -5.05 -10.57 -13.48
N THR A 175 -4.64 -11.57 -12.71
CA THR A 175 -3.39 -12.31 -12.94
C THR A 175 -3.73 -13.63 -13.64
N PRO A 176 -3.10 -13.97 -14.79
CA PRO A 176 -3.32 -15.24 -15.47
C PRO A 176 -2.99 -16.44 -14.58
N ARG A 177 -3.74 -17.54 -14.73
CA ARG A 177 -3.58 -18.74 -13.87
C ARG A 177 -2.14 -19.28 -13.85
N HIS A 178 -1.49 -19.38 -15.01
CA HIS A 178 -0.12 -19.89 -15.09
C HIS A 178 0.89 -19.04 -14.29
N VAL A 179 0.64 -17.73 -14.14
CA VAL A 179 1.46 -16.86 -13.29
C VAL A 179 1.21 -17.17 -11.82
N VAL A 180 -0.04 -17.42 -11.42
CA VAL A 180 -0.35 -17.82 -10.04
C VAL A 180 0.29 -19.16 -9.70
N GLU A 181 0.23 -20.14 -10.61
CA GLU A 181 0.91 -21.44 -10.46
C GLU A 181 2.43 -21.26 -10.34
N ALA A 182 3.03 -20.33 -11.10
CA ALA A 182 4.45 -20.00 -10.98
C ALA A 182 4.80 -19.33 -9.64
N ILE A 183 3.91 -18.52 -9.07
CA ILE A 183 4.04 -17.98 -7.71
C ILE A 183 4.00 -19.13 -6.70
N GLU A 184 3.01 -20.02 -6.80
CA GLU A 184 2.87 -21.19 -5.91
C GLU A 184 4.13 -22.08 -5.95
N ALA A 185 4.68 -22.33 -7.14
CA ALA A 185 5.87 -23.14 -7.33
C ALA A 185 7.15 -22.52 -6.72
N GLN A 186 7.21 -21.20 -6.54
CA GLN A 186 8.33 -20.52 -5.89
C GLN A 186 8.19 -20.43 -4.36
N ALA A 187 6.98 -20.59 -3.81
CA ALA A 187 6.76 -20.49 -2.38
C ALA A 187 7.37 -21.69 -1.66
N THR A 188 8.01 -21.45 -0.52
CA THR A 188 8.55 -22.50 0.36
C THR A 188 7.81 -22.60 1.69
N SER A 189 6.76 -21.80 1.86
CA SER A 189 5.86 -21.88 3.01
C SER A 189 4.91 -23.07 2.91
N ASP A 190 4.44 -23.59 4.05
CA ASP A 190 3.49 -24.70 4.11
C ASP A 190 2.03 -24.32 3.76
N PHE A 191 1.78 -23.07 3.36
CA PHE A 191 0.45 -22.58 3.01
C PHE A 191 0.09 -22.92 1.57
N LYS A 192 -1.11 -23.45 1.37
CA LYS A 192 -1.68 -23.74 0.04
C LYS A 192 -2.71 -22.67 -0.32
N VAL A 193 -2.68 -22.23 -1.58
CA VAL A 193 -3.75 -21.42 -2.15
C VAL A 193 -4.95 -22.34 -2.38
N LEU A 194 -6.08 -22.00 -1.76
CA LEU A 194 -7.33 -22.74 -1.94
C LEU A 194 -8.06 -22.22 -3.19
N TRP A 195 -8.45 -23.14 -4.05
CA TRP A 195 -9.21 -22.85 -5.27
C TRP A 195 -10.59 -23.47 -5.16
N ASN A 196 -11.64 -22.67 -5.35
CA ASN A 196 -12.98 -23.21 -5.59
C ASN A 196 -13.03 -23.73 -7.03
N GLY A 197 -12.79 -25.03 -7.21
CA GLY A 197 -12.77 -25.64 -8.54
C GLY A 197 -12.30 -27.09 -8.61
N ASN A 198 -11.91 -27.71 -7.49
CA ASN A 198 -11.78 -29.16 -7.31
C ASN A 198 -12.38 -29.55 -5.96
#